data_AF-A0AAP8KKP9-F1
#
_entry.id   AF-A0AAP8KKP9-F1
#
_cell.length_a   1.000
_cell.length_b   1.000
_cell.length_c   1.000
_cell.angle_alpha   90.00
_cell.angle_beta   90.00
_cell.angle_gamma   90.00
#
_symmetry.space_group_name_H-M   'P 1'
#
loop_
_entity.id
_entity.type
_entity.pdbx_description
1 polymer ?
#
loop_
_entity_poly.entity_id
_entity_poly.type
_entity_poly.pdbx_seq_one_letter_code
_entity_poly.pdbx_strand_id
1 'polypeptide(L)'
;SLYTDHIDYLMFFKDSVRGLQPGAPVEFRGIRLGTVSKVPFFAPNMRQTFNDDYRIPVLIRIEPERLKMQLGENADVVEHLGELLKRGLRGSLKTGNLVTGALYV
;
A
#
# COMPACT_ATOMS: atom_id res chain seq x y z
N SER A 1 11.58 -6.90 -5.29
CA SER A 1 10.46 -7.75 -4.88
C SER A 1 10.85 -9.19 -5.19
N LEU A 2 10.47 -10.15 -4.34
CA LEU A 2 10.71 -11.57 -4.55
C LEU A 2 9.61 -12.24 -5.41
N TYR A 3 8.53 -11.51 -5.72
CA TYR A 3 7.38 -11.99 -6.50
C TYR A 3 7.36 -11.32 -7.87
N THR A 4 7.02 -12.11 -8.90
CA THR A 4 7.03 -11.68 -10.31
C THR A 4 5.71 -11.01 -10.67
N ASP A 5 4.58 -11.55 -10.21
CA ASP A 5 3.25 -10.96 -10.42
C ASP A 5 2.87 -10.00 -9.29
N HIS A 6 2.59 -8.75 -9.65
CA HIS A 6 2.15 -7.72 -8.73
C HIS A 6 1.33 -6.64 -9.43
N ILE A 7 0.48 -5.97 -8.66
CA ILE A 7 -0.29 -4.83 -9.11
C ILE A 7 0.11 -3.62 -8.28
N ASP A 8 0.53 -2.57 -8.98
CA ASP A 8 0.90 -1.31 -8.39
C ASP A 8 -0.36 -0.46 -8.11
N TYR A 9 -0.49 0.03 -6.88
CA TYR A 9 -1.47 1.05 -6.51
C TYR A 9 -0.78 2.29 -5.98
N LEU A 10 -1.35 3.45 -6.30
CA LEU A 10 -0.87 4.72 -5.80
C LEU A 10 -1.81 5.24 -4.72
N MET A 11 -1.27 5.44 -3.52
CA MET A 11 -1.99 5.97 -2.38
C MET A 11 -1.55 7.39 -2.06
N PHE A 12 -2.46 8.21 -1.55
CA PHE A 12 -2.21 9.61 -1.24
C PHE A 12 -2.54 9.87 0.22
N PHE A 13 -1.53 10.16 1.03
CA PHE A 13 -1.68 10.43 2.46
C PHE A 13 -1.59 11.92 2.76
N LYS A 14 -2.49 12.43 3.60
CA LYS A 14 -2.43 13.80 4.12
C LYS A 14 -1.50 13.91 5.33
N ASP A 15 -1.45 12.85 6.13
CA ASP A 15 -0.63 12.79 7.34
C ASP A 15 0.84 12.50 7.04
N SER A 16 1.68 12.68 8.06
CA SER A 16 3.11 12.36 7.97
C SER A 16 3.33 10.88 7.64
N VAL A 17 4.12 10.61 6.60
CA VAL A 17 4.59 9.25 6.27
C VAL A 17 5.86 8.86 7.03
N ARG A 18 6.29 9.64 8.04
CA ARG A 18 7.50 9.34 8.83
C ARG A 18 7.37 7.96 9.47
N GLY A 19 8.39 7.13 9.27
CA GLY A 19 8.39 5.75 9.77
C GLY A 19 7.85 4.73 8.76
N LEU A 20 7.24 5.18 7.66
CA LEU A 20 6.96 4.33 6.51
C LEU A 20 8.21 4.22 5.64
N GLN A 21 8.61 3.00 5.31
CA GLN A 21 9.80 2.72 4.50
C GLN A 21 9.48 1.78 3.33
N PRO A 22 10.24 1.83 2.23
CA PRO A 22 10.18 0.79 1.22
C PRO A 22 10.36 -0.60 1.84
N GLY A 23 9.51 -1.55 1.46
CA GLY A 23 9.45 -2.89 2.04
C GLY A 23 8.51 -3.03 3.25
N ALA A 24 7.98 -1.95 3.80
CA ALA A 24 6.95 -2.00 4.83
C ALA A 24 5.74 -2.84 4.37
N PRO A 25 5.11 -3.61 5.26
CA PRO A 25 4.00 -4.46 4.88
C PRO A 25 2.77 -3.62 4.50
N VAL A 26 2.02 -4.14 3.54
CA VAL A 26 0.65 -3.70 3.24
C VAL A 26 -0.26 -4.83 3.68
N GLU A 27 -1.23 -4.52 4.53
CA GLU A 27 -2.07 -5.47 5.23
C GLU A 27 -3.56 -5.22 5.03
N PHE A 28 -4.33 -6.30 4.98
CA PHE A 28 -5.78 -6.26 4.97
C PHE A 28 -6.26 -7.17 6.10
N ARG A 29 -6.89 -6.57 7.10
CA ARG A 29 -7.35 -7.27 8.31
C ARG A 29 -6.24 -8.11 8.98
N GLY A 30 -5.01 -7.57 9.02
CA GLY A 30 -3.84 -8.22 9.62
C GLY A 30 -3.14 -9.26 8.73
N ILE A 31 -3.61 -9.47 7.50
CA ILE A 31 -2.97 -10.37 6.53
C ILE A 31 -2.16 -9.53 5.55
N ARG A 32 -0.86 -9.82 5.44
CA ARG A 32 0.02 -9.15 4.48
C ARG A 32 -0.33 -9.56 3.05
N LEU A 33 -0.86 -8.62 2.27
CA LEU A 33 -1.17 -8.79 0.85
C LEU A 33 -0.13 -8.13 -0.06
N GLY A 34 0.81 -7.36 0.49
CA GLY A 34 1.70 -6.56 -0.33
C GLY A 34 2.84 -5.89 0.40
N THR A 35 3.49 -4.98 -0.31
CA THR A 35 4.64 -4.21 0.16
C THR A 35 4.63 -2.77 -0.33
N VAL A 36 5.14 -1.85 0.49
CA VAL A 36 5.44 -0.48 0.04
C VAL A 36 6.61 -0.53 -0.92
N SER A 37 6.41 -0.08 -2.15
CA SER A 37 7.44 -0.04 -3.19
C SER A 37 8.29 1.22 -3.08
N LYS A 38 7.65 2.40 -2.98
CA LYS A 38 8.33 3.70 -2.89
C LYS A 38 7.54 4.70 -2.03
N VAL A 39 8.26 5.44 -1.20
CA VAL A 39 7.72 6.55 -0.39
C VAL A 39 8.80 7.64 -0.24
N PRO A 40 8.54 8.90 -0.67
CA PRO A 40 7.48 9.29 -1.59
C PRO A 40 7.73 8.78 -3.03
N PHE A 41 6.68 8.68 -3.84
CA PHE A 41 6.76 8.31 -5.26
C PHE A 41 6.31 9.45 -6.18
N PHE A 42 7.22 10.00 -6.97
CA PHE A 42 6.90 11.03 -7.96
C PHE A 42 6.93 10.44 -9.38
N ALA A 43 5.77 10.41 -10.04
CA ALA A 43 5.70 10.07 -11.46
C ALA A 43 6.08 11.29 -12.32
N PRO A 44 6.65 11.11 -13.53
CA PRO A 44 7.13 12.23 -14.37
C PRO A 44 6.09 13.33 -14.65
N ASN A 45 4.81 12.98 -14.64
CA ASN A 45 3.71 13.91 -14.92
C ASN A 45 2.92 14.31 -13.66
N MET A 46 3.41 13.96 -12.46
CA MET A 46 2.75 14.26 -11.21
C MET A 46 3.06 15.69 -10.77
N ARG A 47 2.20 16.63 -11.15
CA ARG A 47 2.25 18.01 -10.65
C ARG A 47 1.58 18.06 -9.30
N GLN A 48 2.36 18.24 -8.24
CA GLN A 48 1.85 18.54 -6.91
C GLN A 48 2.23 19.97 -6.56
N THR A 49 1.22 20.80 -6.27
CA THR A 49 1.45 22.12 -5.71
C THR A 49 1.64 21.94 -4.20
N PHE A 50 2.71 22.51 -3.66
CA PHE A 50 2.92 22.53 -2.21
C PHE A 50 1.95 23.54 -1.59
N ASN A 51 0.81 23.05 -1.09
CA ASN A 51 -0.26 23.81 -0.45
C ASN A 51 -0.87 22.99 0.71
N ASP A 52 -1.88 23.53 1.39
CA ASP A 52 -2.54 22.88 2.53
C ASP A 52 -3.20 21.53 2.17
N ASP A 53 -3.44 21.27 0.89
CA ASP A 53 -3.99 20.02 0.36
C ASP A 53 -2.92 19.06 -0.19
N TYR A 54 -1.64 19.32 0.08
CA TYR A 54 -0.55 18.46 -0.35
C TYR A 54 -0.74 17.03 0.19
N ARG A 55 -0.68 16.05 -0.71
CA ARG A 55 -0.78 14.63 -0.36
C ARG A 55 0.47 13.90 -0.78
N ILE A 56 1.04 13.13 0.12
CA ILE A 56 2.27 12.38 -0.12
C ILE A 56 1.91 11.13 -0.94
N PRO A 57 2.43 11.00 -2.17
CA PRO A 57 2.20 9.83 -3.01
C PRO A 57 3.05 8.66 -2.53
N VAL A 58 2.41 7.52 -2.29
CA VAL A 58 3.07 6.29 -1.87
C VAL A 58 2.69 5.18 -2.85
N LEU A 59 3.70 4.57 -3.46
CA LEU A 59 3.52 3.45 -4.37
C LEU A 59 3.55 2.16 -3.56
N ILE A 60 2.48 1.37 -3.63
CA ILE A 60 2.37 0.06 -3.02
C ILE A 60 2.24 -1.02 -4.10
N ARG A 61 2.65 -2.23 -3.74
CA ARG A 61 2.52 -3.44 -4.55
C ARG A 61 1.63 -4.42 -3.84
N ILE A 62 0.53 -4.80 -4.47
CA ILE A 62 -0.24 -5.96 -4.06
C ILE A 62 0.33 -7.17 -4.78
N GLU A 63 0.54 -8.26 -4.04
CA GLU A 63 1.25 -9.46 -4.48
C GLU A 63 0.28 -10.66 -4.37
N PRO A 64 -0.59 -10.92 -5.37
CA PRO A 64 -1.62 -11.96 -5.27
C PRO A 64 -1.06 -13.37 -5.03
N GLU A 65 0.12 -13.67 -5.59
CA GLU A 65 0.84 -14.93 -5.38
C GLU A 65 1.07 -15.24 -3.89
N ARG A 66 1.36 -14.21 -3.08
CA ARG A 66 1.54 -14.34 -1.63
C ARG A 66 0.26 -14.84 -0.98
N LEU A 67 -0.89 -14.32 -1.39
CA LEU A 67 -2.18 -14.71 -0.83
C LEU A 67 -2.58 -16.12 -1.24
N LYS A 68 -2.31 -16.51 -2.50
CA LYS A 68 -2.52 -17.89 -2.98
C LYS A 68 -1.77 -18.91 -2.12
N MET A 69 -0.51 -18.61 -1.75
CA MET A 69 0.28 -19.47 -0.86
C MET A 69 -0.27 -19.54 0.57
N GLN A 70 -0.92 -18.49 1.07
CA GLN A 70 -1.42 -18.42 2.44
C GLN A 70 -2.85 -18.93 2.62
N LEU A 71 -3.73 -18.74 1.61
CA LEU A 71 -5.18 -18.98 1.73
C LEU A 71 -5.70 -20.10 0.81
N GLY A 72 -4.89 -20.64 -0.10
CA GLY A 72 -5.33 -21.61 -1.11
C GLY A 72 -5.93 -20.96 -2.36
N GLU A 73 -5.97 -21.73 -3.46
CA GLU A 73 -6.01 -21.29 -4.87
C GLU A 73 -7.18 -20.40 -5.37
N ASN A 74 -8.17 -20.04 -4.55
CA ASN A 74 -9.48 -19.59 -5.08
C ASN A 74 -9.89 -18.14 -4.79
N ALA A 75 -8.98 -17.27 -4.34
CA ALA A 75 -9.31 -15.85 -4.20
C ALA A 75 -8.82 -15.07 -5.43
N ASP A 76 -9.74 -14.58 -6.26
CA ASP A 76 -9.45 -13.48 -7.18
C ASP A 76 -9.32 -12.18 -6.35
N VAL A 77 -8.18 -12.08 -5.65
CA VAL A 77 -7.87 -10.98 -4.72
C VAL A 77 -7.98 -9.64 -5.43
N VAL A 78 -7.60 -9.61 -6.70
CA VAL A 78 -7.55 -8.39 -7.52
C VAL A 78 -8.94 -7.91 -7.81
N GLU A 79 -9.82 -8.79 -8.31
CA GLU A 79 -11.20 -8.44 -8.58
C GLU A 79 -11.91 -8.01 -7.29
N HIS A 80 -11.75 -8.78 -6.21
CA HIS A 80 -12.38 -8.47 -4.92
C HIS A 80 -11.88 -7.15 -4.33
N LEU A 81 -10.58 -6.87 -4.39
CA LEU A 81 -10.02 -5.60 -3.94
C LEU A 81 -10.54 -4.44 -4.80
N GLY A 82 -10.66 -4.64 -6.11
CA GLY A 82 -11.28 -3.70 -7.04
C GLY A 82 -12.73 -3.38 -6.67
N GLU A 83 -13.54 -4.38 -6.31
CA GLU A 83 -14.91 -4.17 -5.83
C GLU A 83 -14.95 -3.40 -4.50
N LEU A 84 -14.07 -3.74 -3.55
CA LEU A 84 -14.00 -3.04 -2.26
C LEU A 84 -13.58 -1.59 -2.44
N LEU A 85 -12.63 -1.30 -3.32
CA LEU A 85 -12.23 0.07 -3.67
C LEU A 85 -13.41 0.87 -4.23
N LYS A 86 -14.21 0.28 -5.13
CA LYS A 86 -15.45 0.90 -5.64
C LYS A 86 -16.47 1.18 -4.52
N ARG A 87 -16.49 0.34 -3.47
CA ARG A 87 -17.34 0.50 -2.27
C ARG A 87 -16.74 1.44 -1.22
N GLY A 88 -15.62 2.10 -1.52
CA GLY A 88 -15.00 3.10 -0.64
C GLY A 88 -13.94 2.55 0.31
N LEU A 89 -13.35 1.39 0.02
CA LEU A 89 -12.14 0.93 0.71
C LEU A 89 -11.04 1.99 0.62
N ARG A 90 -10.39 2.24 1.75
CA ARG A 90 -9.26 3.17 1.88
C ARG A 90 -8.20 2.49 2.72
N GLY A 91 -6.93 2.72 2.39
CA GLY A 91 -5.84 2.38 3.30
C GLY A 91 -5.53 3.55 4.23
N SER A 92 -4.85 3.22 5.32
CA SER A 92 -4.48 4.18 6.36
C SER A 92 -3.12 3.79 6.93
N LEU A 93 -2.30 4.76 7.31
CA LEU A 93 -1.06 4.46 7.99
C LEU A 93 -1.35 4.00 9.43
N LYS A 94 -0.68 2.93 9.85
CA LYS A 94 -0.78 2.37 11.19
C LYS A 94 0.61 2.10 11.76
N THR A 95 0.74 2.20 13.07
CA THR A 95 2.01 1.94 13.76
C THR A 95 2.23 0.44 13.91
N GLY A 96 3.26 -0.08 13.24
CA GLY A 96 3.68 -1.48 13.35
C GLY A 96 4.63 -1.72 14.52
N ASN A 97 5.40 -0.70 14.92
CA ASN A 97 6.27 -0.76 16.09
C ASN A 97 6.34 0.61 16.77
N LEU A 98 5.91 0.67 18.03
CA LEU A 98 5.88 1.90 18.82
C LEU A 98 7.28 2.40 19.19
N VAL A 99 8.25 1.50 19.39
CA VAL A 99 9.61 1.84 19.82
C VAL A 99 10.40 2.44 18.66
N THR A 100 10.28 1.87 17.46
CA THR A 100 11.00 2.36 16.27
C THR A 100 10.21 3.39 15.48
N GLY A 101 8.92 3.56 15.78
CA GLY A 101 8.00 4.39 15.00
C GLY A 101 7.70 3.82 13.61
N ALA A 102 8.00 2.54 13.35
CA ALA A 102 7.77 1.92 12.05
C ALA A 102 6.27 1.89 11.72
N LEU A 103 5.94 2.24 10.49
CA LEU A 103 4.57 2.24 9.97
C LEU A 103 4.35 1.11 8.97
N TYR A 104 3.08 0.73 8.83
CA TYR A 104 2.56 -0.12 7.77
C TYR A 104 1.28 0.50 7.19
N VAL A 105 0.82 -0.07 6.07
CA VAL A 105 -0.42 0.34 5.38
C VAL A 105 -1.50 -0.71 5.58
#